data_AF-A0AAE3MF18-F1
#
_entry.id   AF-A0AAE3MF18-F1
#
_cell.length_a   1.000
_cell.length_b   1.000
_cell.length_c   1.000
_cell.angle_alpha   90.00
_cell.angle_beta   90.00
_cell.angle_gamma   90.00
#
_symmetry.space_group_name_H-M   'P 1'
#
loop_
_entity.id
_entity.type
_entity.pdbx_description
1 polymer ?
#
loop_
_entity_poly.entity_id
_entity_poly.type
_entity_poly.pdbx_seq_one_letter_code
_entity_poly.pdbx_strand_id
1 'polypeptide(L)'
;MKIIGLRIEKYIGKKISGHNLDFEYNDAEFEKHIILGLLEDNRKVEIELTNEEGVCGSGWCTASWGNFEVKHVDKFNGYTHKPIKELIVDDVNESAEYISNNVFSVDHNGGCDYYPSGGYNVNMDLFKANGRGKELRPTYIFSGESGIGKSALALKFNKDTVVFETDAYDTLPDVIIADVIVLGNKHKYTINDIKTKVEDTELIVCSFTPIAQ
;
A
#
# COMPACT_ATOMS: atom_id res chain seq x y z
N MET A 1 -5.55 -24.62 0.71
CA MET A 1 -5.77 -23.45 -0.17
C MET A 1 -4.98 -23.51 -1.49
N LYS A 2 -5.64 -23.31 -2.64
CA LYS A 2 -5.02 -23.14 -3.96
C LYS A 2 -4.71 -21.67 -4.25
N ILE A 3 -3.49 -21.34 -4.66
CA ILE A 3 -3.11 -19.97 -5.03
C ILE A 3 -3.47 -19.71 -6.49
N ILE A 4 -4.18 -18.60 -6.74
CA ILE A 4 -4.66 -18.17 -8.05
C ILE A 4 -3.84 -17.02 -8.62
N GLY A 5 -3.29 -16.18 -7.76
CA GLY A 5 -2.57 -14.98 -8.15
C GLY A 5 -1.82 -14.35 -6.98
N LEU A 6 -1.01 -13.37 -7.34
CA LEU A 6 -0.40 -12.44 -6.42
C LEU A 6 -0.65 -11.02 -6.96
N ARG A 7 -1.04 -10.11 -6.09
CA ARG A 7 -1.14 -8.69 -6.38
C ARG A 7 -0.11 -7.97 -5.53
N ILE A 8 0.72 -7.17 -6.18
CA ILE A 8 1.68 -6.28 -5.51
C ILE A 8 1.07 -4.90 -5.54
N GLU A 9 0.99 -4.27 -4.37
CA GLU A 9 0.53 -2.91 -4.20
C GLU A 9 1.56 -2.13 -3.42
N LYS A 10 1.64 -0.83 -3.69
CA LYS A 10 2.41 0.08 -2.87
C LYS A 10 1.47 0.83 -1.94
N TYR A 11 1.91 1.09 -0.71
CA TYR A 11 1.15 1.85 0.28
C TYR A 11 2.06 2.84 0.99
N ILE A 12 1.46 3.84 1.63
CA ILE A 12 2.20 4.84 2.40
C ILE A 12 2.13 4.41 3.87
N GLY A 13 3.30 4.17 4.45
CA GLY A 13 3.47 3.79 5.85
C GLY A 13 4.44 4.73 6.56
N LYS A 14 4.70 4.46 7.85
CA LYS A 14 5.69 5.20 8.62
C LYS A 14 7.02 4.44 8.64
N LYS A 15 8.07 5.09 8.14
CA LYS A 15 9.46 4.66 8.30
C LYS A 15 10.05 5.35 9.50
N ILE A 16 10.84 4.62 10.28
CA ILE A 16 11.50 5.16 11.47
C ILE A 16 13.01 5.20 11.27
N SER A 17 13.63 6.27 11.75
CA SER A 17 15.08 6.40 11.85
C SER A 17 15.46 6.99 13.20
N GLY A 18 16.68 6.70 13.65
CA GLY A 18 17.20 7.21 14.93
C GLY A 18 17.56 6.09 15.90
N HIS A 19 17.96 6.49 17.10
CA HIS A 19 18.41 5.59 18.17
C HIS A 19 18.37 6.32 19.51
N ASN A 20 18.40 5.57 20.62
CA ASN A 20 18.53 6.12 21.97
C ASN A 20 17.46 7.16 22.35
N LEU A 21 16.17 6.83 22.17
CA LEU A 21 15.01 7.70 22.45
C LEU A 21 14.89 8.95 21.56
N ASP A 22 15.77 9.11 20.57
CA ASP A 22 15.67 10.15 19.54
C ASP A 22 15.29 9.50 18.22
N PHE A 23 13.98 9.51 17.92
CA PHE A 23 13.41 8.86 16.75
C PHE A 23 12.60 9.84 15.91
N GLU A 24 12.75 9.72 14.60
CA GLU A 24 12.00 10.47 13.61
C GLU A 24 11.14 9.50 12.80
N TYR A 25 9.87 9.87 12.61
CA TYR A 25 8.91 9.14 11.80
C TYR A 25 8.63 9.93 10.52
N ASN A 26 8.91 9.30 9.39
CA ASN A 26 8.69 9.90 8.08
C ASN A 26 7.71 9.03 7.30
N ASP A 27 6.81 9.67 6.54
CA ASP A 27 5.99 8.95 5.58
C ASP A 27 6.91 8.39 4.48
N ALA A 28 6.75 7.11 4.18
CA ALA A 28 7.52 6.43 3.15
C ALA A 28 6.64 5.45 2.38
N GLU A 29 7.02 5.20 1.13
CA GLU A 29 6.39 4.20 0.29
C GLU A 29 6.92 2.80 0.66
N PHE A 30 5.99 1.89 0.94
CA PHE A 30 6.24 0.48 1.19
C PHE A 30 5.52 -0.38 0.17
N GLU A 31 5.98 -1.62 0.02
CA GLU A 31 5.35 -2.62 -0.81
C GLU A 31 4.59 -3.63 0.06
N LYS A 32 3.38 -3.96 -0.36
CA LYS A 32 2.58 -5.05 0.22
C LYS A 32 2.25 -6.08 -0.84
N HIS A 33 2.18 -7.34 -0.38
CA HIS A 33 1.85 -8.47 -1.22
C HIS A 33 0.49 -9.02 -0.82
N ILE A 34 -0.41 -9.17 -1.78
CA ILE A 34 -1.73 -9.74 -1.57
C ILE A 34 -1.80 -11.07 -2.32
N ILE A 35 -1.83 -12.16 -1.58
CA ILE A 35 -1.95 -13.52 -2.11
C ILE A 35 -3.44 -13.82 -2.33
N LEU A 36 -3.79 -14.27 -3.54
CA LEU A 36 -5.17 -14.57 -3.90
C LEU A 36 -5.37 -16.07 -3.87
N GLY A 37 -6.19 -16.55 -2.94
CA GLY A 37 -6.40 -17.97 -2.67
C GLY A 37 -7.84 -18.42 -2.88
N LEU A 38 -8.00 -19.69 -3.25
CA LEU A 38 -9.24 -20.45 -3.15
C LEU A 38 -9.10 -21.49 -2.05
N LEU A 39 -9.96 -21.42 -1.04
CA LEU A 39 -10.08 -22.44 0.00
C LEU A 39 -10.68 -23.73 -0.58
N GLU A 40 -10.61 -24.83 0.17
CA GLU A 40 -11.13 -26.13 -0.28
C GLU A 40 -12.64 -26.11 -0.59
N ASP A 41 -13.39 -25.26 0.11
CA ASP A 41 -14.83 -25.05 -0.10
C ASP A 41 -15.16 -24.03 -1.21
N ASN A 42 -14.16 -23.62 -2.00
CA ASN A 42 -14.25 -22.62 -3.07
C ASN A 42 -14.53 -21.18 -2.62
N ARG A 43 -14.51 -20.88 -1.31
CA ARG A 43 -14.48 -19.48 -0.87
C ARG A 43 -13.17 -18.83 -1.33
N LYS A 44 -13.26 -17.57 -1.74
CA LYS A 44 -12.11 -16.76 -2.15
C LYS A 44 -11.60 -15.97 -0.96
N VAL A 45 -10.28 -15.91 -0.85
CA VAL A 45 -9.57 -15.14 0.17
C VAL A 45 -8.46 -14.32 -0.46
N GLU A 46 -8.26 -13.12 0.06
CA GLU A 46 -7.09 -12.29 -0.20
C GLU A 46 -6.29 -12.22 1.11
N ILE A 47 -5.02 -12.60 1.07
CA ILE A 47 -4.11 -12.55 2.21
C ILE A 47 -3.14 -11.41 1.97
N GLU A 48 -3.37 -10.31 2.68
CA GLU A 48 -2.53 -9.12 2.62
C GLU A 48 -1.35 -9.30 3.56
N LEU A 49 -0.13 -9.07 3.05
CA LEU A 49 1.14 -9.17 3.77
C LEU A 49 1.80 -7.79 3.78
N THR A 50 2.09 -7.26 4.96
CA THR A 50 2.64 -5.92 5.16
C THR A 50 3.78 -5.95 6.17
N ASN A 51 4.65 -4.94 6.12
CA ASN A 51 5.64 -4.69 7.15
C ASN A 51 5.28 -3.43 7.92
N GLU A 52 5.63 -3.41 9.19
CA GLU A 52 5.52 -2.25 10.06
C GLU A 52 6.89 -1.97 10.68
N GLU A 53 7.22 -0.69 10.84
CA GLU A 53 8.42 -0.25 11.54
C GLU A 53 8.06 0.64 12.72
N GLY A 54 8.88 0.62 13.76
CA GLY A 54 8.64 1.37 14.99
C GLY A 54 9.80 1.27 15.97
N VAL A 55 9.52 1.47 17.25
CA VAL A 55 10.54 1.43 18.31
C VAL A 55 10.37 0.14 19.12
N CYS A 56 11.47 -0.54 19.43
CA CYS A 56 11.44 -1.72 20.30
C CYS A 56 10.95 -1.35 21.71
N GLY A 57 10.46 -2.33 22.48
CA GLY A 57 9.90 -2.09 23.82
C GLY A 57 10.88 -1.40 24.80
N SER A 58 12.19 -1.50 24.54
CA SER A 58 13.22 -0.83 25.35
C SER A 58 13.42 0.65 25.06
N GLY A 59 12.98 1.15 23.90
CA GLY A 59 13.18 2.55 23.48
C GLY A 59 14.57 2.86 22.89
N TRP A 60 15.46 1.88 22.73
CA TRP A 60 16.86 2.14 22.35
C TRP A 60 17.16 1.99 20.86
N CYS A 61 16.37 1.19 20.15
CA CYS A 61 16.56 0.95 18.71
C CYS A 61 15.23 0.80 17.99
N THR A 62 15.29 0.91 16.67
CA THR A 62 14.19 0.63 15.75
C THR A 62 13.85 -0.87 15.77
N ALA A 63 12.61 -1.19 15.48
CA ALA A 63 12.08 -2.54 15.40
C ALA A 63 11.19 -2.68 14.16
N SER A 64 11.00 -3.91 13.72
CA SER A 64 10.11 -4.24 12.62
C SER A 64 9.18 -5.40 12.96
N TRP A 65 8.01 -5.40 12.34
CA TRP A 65 7.01 -6.45 12.47
C TRP A 65 6.46 -6.88 11.11
N GLY A 66 6.28 -8.19 10.96
CA GLY A 66 5.54 -8.77 9.85
C GLY A 66 4.06 -8.86 10.20
N ASN A 67 3.20 -8.42 9.29
CA ASN A 67 1.76 -8.43 9.51
C ASN A 67 1.08 -9.18 8.36
N PHE A 68 -0.03 -9.83 8.67
CA PHE A 68 -0.95 -10.32 7.64
C PHE A 68 -2.40 -10.15 8.04
N GLU A 69 -3.26 -10.04 7.04
CA GLU A 69 -4.71 -9.97 7.20
C GLU A 69 -5.37 -10.87 6.14
N VAL A 70 -6.28 -11.74 6.58
CA VAL A 70 -7.07 -12.60 5.69
C VAL A 70 -8.43 -11.97 5.46
N LYS A 71 -8.76 -11.67 4.20
CA LYS A 71 -10.04 -11.07 3.79
C LYS A 71 -10.81 -12.05 2.93
N HIS A 72 -12.02 -12.43 3.37
CA HIS A 72 -12.96 -13.15 2.52
C HIS A 72 -13.60 -12.20 1.51
N VAL A 73 -13.59 -12.58 0.23
CA VAL A 73 -14.07 -11.73 -0.87
C VAL A 73 -15.01 -12.48 -1.80
N ASP A 74 -15.99 -11.78 -2.37
CA ASP A 74 -16.85 -12.39 -3.41
C ASP A 74 -16.13 -12.49 -4.76
N LYS A 75 -15.26 -11.51 -5.05
CA LYS A 75 -14.50 -11.37 -6.29
C LYS A 75 -13.13 -10.79 -5.99
N PHE A 76 -12.13 -11.23 -6.75
CA PHE A 76 -10.79 -10.68 -6.71
C PHE A 76 -10.71 -9.36 -7.48
N ASN A 77 -9.98 -8.38 -6.94
CA ASN A 77 -9.71 -7.09 -7.60
C ASN A 77 -8.59 -7.18 -8.63
N GLY A 78 -8.51 -8.30 -9.36
CA GLY A 78 -7.41 -8.61 -10.26
C GLY A 78 -6.11 -8.95 -9.52
N TYR A 79 -5.05 -9.20 -10.28
CA TYR A 79 -3.73 -9.55 -9.77
C TYR A 79 -2.66 -9.12 -10.78
N THR A 80 -1.44 -8.84 -10.31
CA THR A 80 -0.30 -8.40 -11.12
C THR A 80 0.59 -9.57 -11.55
N HIS A 81 0.49 -10.69 -10.84
CA HIS A 81 1.30 -11.87 -11.04
C HIS A 81 0.46 -13.15 -11.04
N LYS A 82 0.82 -14.10 -11.92
CA LYS A 82 0.23 -15.45 -11.96
C LYS A 82 1.24 -16.49 -11.47
N PRO A 83 0.80 -17.54 -10.77
CA PRO A 83 1.64 -18.70 -10.53
C PRO A 83 2.18 -19.29 -11.85
N ILE A 84 3.45 -19.70 -11.86
CA ILE A 84 4.06 -20.38 -13.01
C ILE A 84 3.55 -21.81 -13.16
N LYS A 85 3.22 -22.44 -12.02
CA LYS A 85 2.61 -23.78 -11.90
C LYS A 85 1.50 -23.73 -10.84
N GLU A 86 0.74 -24.80 -10.71
CA GLU A 86 -0.23 -24.91 -9.61
C GLU A 86 0.50 -24.87 -8.25
N LEU A 87 0.00 -24.03 -7.35
CA LEU A 87 0.52 -23.86 -5.99
C LEU A 87 -0.61 -24.15 -5.00
N ILE A 88 -0.33 -25.03 -4.06
CA ILE A 88 -1.24 -25.43 -2.99
C ILE A 88 -0.47 -25.27 -1.68
N VAL A 89 -1.10 -24.60 -0.72
CA VAL A 89 -0.62 -24.39 0.65
C VAL A 89 -1.73 -24.75 1.62
N ASP A 90 -1.40 -24.97 2.88
CA ASP A 90 -2.40 -25.15 3.93
C ASP A 90 -3.25 -23.88 4.10
N ASP A 91 -4.49 -24.05 4.56
CA ASP A 91 -5.34 -22.90 4.88
C ASP A 91 -4.71 -22.10 6.03
N VAL A 92 -4.73 -20.77 5.90
CA VAL A 92 -4.06 -19.89 6.84
C VAL A 92 -4.90 -19.74 8.11
N ASN A 93 -4.25 -19.95 9.26
CA ASN A 93 -4.84 -19.61 10.55
C ASN A 93 -4.69 -18.10 10.81
N GLU A 94 -5.80 -17.39 10.86
CA GLU A 94 -5.88 -15.94 11.11
C GLU A 94 -5.30 -15.51 12.47
N SER A 95 -5.18 -16.44 13.43
CA SER A 95 -4.61 -16.18 14.76
C SER A 95 -3.13 -16.54 14.88
N ALA A 96 -2.46 -16.93 13.80
CA ALA A 96 -1.06 -17.34 13.86
C ALA A 96 -0.15 -16.11 14.00
N GLU A 97 0.85 -16.18 14.87
CA GLU A 97 1.92 -15.16 14.96
C GLU A 97 3.07 -15.45 13.96
N TYR A 98 3.10 -16.69 13.45
CA TYR A 98 4.08 -17.15 12.48
C TYR A 98 3.41 -18.04 11.44
N ILE A 99 3.67 -17.75 10.16
CA ILE A 99 3.28 -18.57 9.02
C ILE A 99 4.52 -18.81 8.18
N SER A 100 4.73 -20.05 7.75
CA SER A 100 5.78 -20.36 6.79
C SER A 100 5.37 -21.50 5.89
N ASN A 101 5.40 -21.26 4.59
CA ASN A 101 5.16 -22.24 3.56
C ASN A 101 6.07 -21.95 2.35
N ASN A 102 5.93 -22.73 1.29
CA ASN A 102 6.73 -22.58 0.08
C ASN A 102 6.43 -21.31 -0.73
N VAL A 103 5.29 -20.65 -0.51
CA VAL A 103 4.85 -19.45 -1.23
C VAL A 103 5.21 -18.17 -0.48
N PHE A 104 4.98 -18.13 0.83
CA PHE A 104 5.27 -16.95 1.65
C PHE A 104 5.53 -17.35 3.11
N SER A 105 6.15 -16.42 3.85
CA SER A 105 6.31 -16.51 5.29
C SER A 105 6.05 -15.16 5.93
N VAL A 106 5.52 -15.18 7.15
CA VAL A 106 5.32 -14.01 8.01
C VAL A 106 5.78 -14.38 9.41
N ASP A 107 6.59 -13.53 10.01
CA ASP A 107 6.99 -13.61 11.41
C ASP A 107 6.70 -12.25 12.05
N HIS A 108 5.80 -12.23 13.04
CA HIS A 108 5.38 -10.97 13.64
C HIS A 108 6.53 -10.24 14.32
N ASN A 109 7.40 -10.92 15.09
CA ASN A 109 8.42 -10.27 15.92
C ASN A 109 9.85 -10.76 15.67
N GLY A 110 10.05 -11.73 14.77
CA GLY A 110 11.37 -12.32 14.52
C GLY A 110 11.86 -13.18 15.69
N GLY A 111 10.95 -13.66 16.54
CA GLY A 111 11.24 -14.48 17.71
C GLY A 111 11.71 -13.72 18.96
N CYS A 112 11.63 -12.38 18.98
CA CYS A 112 12.02 -11.58 20.15
C CYS A 112 11.07 -10.40 20.40
N ASP A 113 10.22 -10.48 21.42
CA ASP A 113 9.32 -9.38 21.80
C ASP A 113 10.08 -8.12 22.27
N TYR A 114 11.27 -8.29 22.82
CA TYR A 114 12.04 -7.18 23.39
C TYR A 114 12.85 -6.41 22.35
N TYR A 115 13.31 -7.09 21.29
CA TYR A 115 13.98 -6.51 20.12
C TYR A 115 13.36 -7.08 18.83
N PRO A 116 12.14 -6.65 18.47
CA PRO A 116 11.45 -7.24 17.34
C PRO A 116 12.19 -6.99 16.02
N SER A 117 12.31 -8.06 15.25
CA SER A 117 12.90 -8.08 13.90
C SER A 117 12.04 -8.94 12.98
N GLY A 118 10.73 -8.77 13.11
CA GLY A 118 9.75 -9.44 12.28
C GLY A 118 9.71 -8.89 10.86
N GLY A 119 9.01 -9.61 10.00
CA GLY A 119 8.75 -9.22 8.63
C GLY A 119 8.05 -10.32 7.86
N TYR A 120 7.87 -10.10 6.56
CA TYR A 120 7.35 -11.12 5.66
C TYR A 120 8.25 -11.31 4.43
N ASN A 121 8.08 -12.46 3.79
CA ASN A 121 8.71 -12.77 2.51
C ASN A 121 7.71 -13.48 1.59
N VAL A 122 7.79 -13.19 0.29
CA VAL A 122 7.08 -13.93 -0.75
C VAL A 122 8.09 -14.49 -1.73
N ASN A 123 7.95 -15.78 -2.04
CA ASN A 123 8.77 -16.46 -3.03
C ASN A 123 8.36 -16.06 -4.45
N MET A 124 8.90 -14.94 -4.92
CA MET A 124 8.58 -14.35 -6.22
C MET A 124 8.95 -15.25 -7.41
N ASP A 125 9.89 -16.17 -7.25
CA ASP A 125 10.29 -17.13 -8.30
C ASP A 125 9.16 -18.10 -8.69
N LEU A 126 8.12 -18.22 -7.85
CA LEU A 126 6.93 -19.03 -8.15
C LEU A 126 5.92 -18.31 -9.05
N PHE A 127 6.16 -17.03 -9.35
CA PHE A 127 5.22 -16.16 -10.04
C PHE A 127 5.83 -15.53 -11.29
N LYS A 128 4.95 -15.18 -12.24
CA LYS A 128 5.29 -14.38 -13.42
C LYS A 128 4.39 -13.16 -13.52
N ALA A 129 4.97 -12.00 -13.80
CA ALA A 129 4.23 -10.78 -14.06
C ALA A 129 3.31 -10.96 -15.27
N ASN A 130 2.08 -10.46 -15.18
CA ASN A 130 1.08 -10.58 -16.25
C ASN A 130 0.89 -9.29 -17.06
N GLY A 131 1.85 -8.36 -16.97
CA GLY A 131 1.82 -7.06 -17.65
C GLY A 131 0.85 -6.03 -17.05
N ARG A 132 0.09 -6.39 -16.00
CA ARG A 132 -0.79 -5.46 -15.27
C ARG A 132 -0.11 -4.78 -14.09
N GLY A 133 1.03 -5.30 -13.64
CA GLY A 133 1.87 -4.64 -12.64
C GLY A 133 2.54 -3.42 -13.23
N LYS A 134 2.42 -2.27 -12.56
CA LYS A 134 3.18 -1.06 -12.86
C LYS A 134 4.33 -0.97 -11.86
N GLU A 135 5.51 -0.58 -12.35
CA GLU A 135 6.71 -0.39 -11.53
C GLU A 135 6.57 0.80 -10.57
N LEU A 136 5.99 1.89 -11.07
CA LEU A 136 5.67 3.08 -10.28
C LEU A 136 4.21 3.04 -9.83
N ARG A 137 3.96 3.41 -8.56
CA ARG A 137 2.60 3.63 -8.06
C ARG A 137 1.96 4.76 -8.87
N PRO A 138 0.68 4.68 -9.27
CA PRO A 138 0.00 5.82 -9.87
C PRO A 138 -0.39 6.83 -8.78
N THR A 139 -0.09 8.11 -8.99
CA THR A 139 -0.62 9.22 -8.20
C THR A 139 -1.54 10.05 -9.09
N TYR A 140 -2.80 10.19 -8.68
CA TYR A 140 -3.80 10.90 -9.48
C TYR A 140 -3.88 12.37 -9.09
N ILE A 141 -3.77 13.28 -10.06
CA ILE A 141 -4.01 14.71 -9.86
C ILE A 141 -5.43 15.02 -10.33
N PHE A 142 -6.33 15.34 -9.41
CA PHE A 142 -7.68 15.75 -9.72
C PHE A 142 -7.71 17.26 -9.93
N SER A 143 -7.93 17.68 -11.18
CA SER A 143 -7.97 19.10 -11.58
C SER A 143 -9.35 19.49 -12.11
N GLY A 144 -9.69 20.78 -12.00
CA GLY A 144 -10.96 21.34 -12.49
C GLY A 144 -11.52 22.40 -11.55
N GLU A 145 -12.67 22.94 -11.90
CA GLU A 145 -13.35 23.99 -11.13
C GLU A 145 -13.69 23.57 -9.68
N SER A 146 -13.93 24.56 -8.82
CA SER A 146 -14.33 24.31 -7.43
C SER A 146 -15.77 23.81 -7.36
N GLY A 147 -16.09 22.97 -6.38
CA GLY A 147 -17.46 22.48 -6.17
C GLY A 147 -17.93 21.35 -7.10
N ILE A 148 -17.12 20.92 -8.07
CA ILE A 148 -17.49 19.84 -9.02
C ILE A 148 -17.28 18.42 -8.46
N GLY A 149 -16.99 18.28 -7.16
CA GLY A 149 -16.93 16.99 -6.47
C GLY A 149 -15.56 16.29 -6.44
N LYS A 150 -14.46 16.98 -6.75
CA LYS A 150 -13.10 16.40 -6.75
C LYS A 150 -12.74 15.71 -5.42
N SER A 151 -12.80 16.44 -4.30
CA SER A 151 -12.54 15.91 -2.96
C SER A 151 -13.51 14.78 -2.59
N ALA A 152 -14.79 14.95 -2.93
CA ALA A 152 -15.81 13.94 -2.64
C ALA A 152 -15.55 12.63 -3.38
N LEU A 153 -14.99 12.67 -4.59
CA LEU A 153 -14.58 11.45 -5.31
C LEU A 153 -13.26 10.88 -4.78
N ALA A 154 -12.29 11.73 -4.43
CA ALA A 154 -11.02 11.29 -3.86
C ALA A 154 -11.25 10.46 -2.57
N LEU A 155 -12.17 10.89 -1.71
CA LEU A 155 -12.56 10.16 -0.50
C LEU A 155 -13.31 8.85 -0.76
N LYS A 156 -13.79 8.61 -1.98
CA LYS A 156 -14.49 7.38 -2.37
C LYS A 156 -13.61 6.37 -3.09
N PHE A 157 -12.33 6.67 -3.31
CA PHE A 157 -11.43 5.81 -4.08
C PHE A 157 -11.21 4.47 -3.38
N ASN A 158 -10.64 4.49 -2.17
CA ASN A 158 -10.53 3.36 -1.25
C ASN A 158 -10.39 3.90 0.19
N LYS A 159 -10.62 3.05 1.19
CA LYS A 159 -10.55 3.43 2.61
C LYS A 159 -9.16 3.94 3.03
N ASP A 160 -8.11 3.38 2.43
CA ASP A 160 -6.72 3.67 2.78
C ASP A 160 -6.06 4.67 1.80
N THR A 161 -6.85 5.32 0.95
CA THR A 161 -6.35 6.33 0.00
C THR A 161 -5.87 7.57 0.75
N VAL A 162 -4.59 7.90 0.58
CA VAL A 162 -4.01 9.15 1.09
C VAL A 162 -4.36 10.27 0.12
N VAL A 163 -5.18 11.22 0.59
CA VAL A 163 -5.60 12.39 -0.19
C VAL A 163 -4.87 13.63 0.28
N PHE A 164 -4.21 14.33 -0.64
CA PHE A 164 -3.60 15.64 -0.39
C PHE A 164 -4.41 16.74 -1.08
N GLU A 165 -4.93 17.69 -0.30
CA GLU A 165 -5.68 18.84 -0.83
C GLU A 165 -4.81 20.10 -0.84
N THR A 166 -4.56 20.66 -2.01
CA THR A 166 -3.66 21.82 -2.12
C THR A 166 -4.25 23.09 -1.50
N ASP A 167 -5.58 23.19 -1.36
CA ASP A 167 -6.25 24.36 -0.77
C ASP A 167 -6.07 24.46 0.75
N ALA A 168 -5.60 23.38 1.39
CA ALA A 168 -5.30 23.35 2.83
C ALA A 168 -3.94 24.00 3.18
N TYR A 169 -3.11 24.32 2.18
CA TYR A 169 -1.74 24.79 2.39
C TYR A 169 -1.47 26.08 1.60
N ASP A 170 -1.03 27.13 2.29
CA ASP A 170 -0.61 28.40 1.66
C ASP A 170 0.73 28.26 0.89
N THR A 171 1.53 27.25 1.24
CA THR A 171 2.77 26.83 0.57
C THR A 171 2.82 25.31 0.45
N LEU A 172 3.15 24.77 -0.73
CA LEU A 172 3.34 23.32 -0.91
C LEU A 172 4.51 22.82 -0.07
N PRO A 173 4.41 21.62 0.53
CA PRO A 173 5.54 20.99 1.20
C PRO A 173 6.64 20.64 0.21
N ASP A 174 7.83 20.28 0.73
CA ASP A 174 8.96 19.89 -0.11
C ASP A 174 8.75 18.56 -0.83
N VAL A 175 8.04 17.64 -0.20
CA VAL A 175 7.62 16.37 -0.79
C VAL A 175 6.14 16.13 -0.49
N ILE A 176 5.39 15.72 -1.50
CA ILE A 176 3.98 15.32 -1.42
C ILE A 176 3.92 13.80 -1.63
N ILE A 177 3.48 13.09 -0.60
CA ILE A 177 3.28 11.64 -0.64
C ILE A 177 1.77 11.39 -0.52
N ALA A 178 1.10 11.09 -1.64
CA ALA A 178 -0.35 10.89 -1.69
C ALA A 178 -0.75 9.96 -2.85
N ASP A 179 -1.91 9.31 -2.73
CA ASP A 179 -2.56 8.56 -3.82
C ASP A 179 -3.36 9.47 -4.74
N VAL A 180 -4.03 10.46 -4.15
CA VAL A 180 -4.81 11.45 -4.88
C VAL A 180 -4.43 12.85 -4.40
N ILE A 181 -4.02 13.70 -5.35
CA ILE A 181 -3.75 15.11 -5.12
C ILE A 181 -4.93 15.89 -5.71
N VAL A 182 -5.72 16.53 -4.84
CA VAL A 182 -6.80 17.40 -5.27
C VAL A 182 -6.24 18.80 -5.48
N LEU A 183 -6.11 19.18 -6.75
CA LEU A 183 -5.69 20.53 -7.13
C LEU A 183 -6.87 21.49 -6.95
N GLY A 184 -6.83 22.19 -5.83
CA GLY A 184 -7.76 23.25 -5.49
C GLY A 184 -7.41 24.58 -6.17
N ASN A 185 -8.34 25.52 -6.09
CA ASN A 185 -8.26 26.79 -6.83
C ASN A 185 -7.94 28.00 -5.93
N LYS A 186 -7.70 27.80 -4.63
CA LYS A 186 -7.45 28.87 -3.66
C LYS A 186 -6.06 29.48 -3.81
N HIS A 187 -5.02 28.67 -4.01
CA HIS A 187 -3.61 29.10 -3.97
C HIS A 187 -2.89 29.18 -5.34
N LYS A 188 -3.62 29.15 -6.46
CA LYS A 188 -3.09 29.25 -7.84
C LYS A 188 -1.93 28.29 -8.17
N TYR A 189 -1.84 27.14 -7.50
CA TYR A 189 -0.90 26.11 -7.88
C TYR A 189 -1.26 25.49 -9.23
N THR A 190 -0.23 25.07 -9.95
CA THR A 190 -0.32 24.39 -11.23
C THR A 190 0.07 22.93 -11.11
N ILE A 191 -0.27 22.14 -12.12
CA ILE A 191 0.18 20.74 -12.22
C ILE A 191 1.71 20.66 -12.21
N ASN A 192 2.40 21.65 -12.77
CA ASN A 192 3.86 21.67 -12.79
C ASN A 192 4.44 21.90 -11.38
N ASP A 193 3.80 22.73 -10.57
CA ASP A 193 4.22 22.91 -9.17
C ASP A 193 4.12 21.58 -8.43
N ILE A 194 3.00 20.85 -8.60
CA ILE A 194 2.82 19.52 -8.01
C ILE A 194 3.87 18.53 -8.52
N LYS A 195 4.13 18.49 -9.84
CA LYS A 195 5.12 17.57 -10.44
C LYS A 195 6.52 17.68 -9.82
N THR A 196 6.91 18.87 -9.38
CA THR A 196 8.23 19.10 -8.75
C THR A 196 8.31 18.64 -7.31
N LYS A 197 7.18 18.29 -6.70
CA LYS A 197 7.05 17.93 -5.29
C LYS A 197 6.67 16.46 -5.08
N VAL A 198 6.44 15.70 -6.15
CA VAL A 198 6.07 14.28 -6.04
C VAL A 198 7.17 13.44 -6.68
N GLU A 199 7.64 12.44 -5.94
CA GLU A 199 8.74 11.56 -6.36
C GLU A 199 8.26 10.12 -6.51
N ASP A 200 8.99 9.32 -7.30
CA ASP A 200 8.83 7.86 -7.46
C ASP A 200 7.41 7.35 -7.78
N THR A 201 6.65 8.15 -8.53
CA THR A 201 5.28 7.82 -8.94
C THR A 201 5.01 8.13 -10.41
N GLU A 202 4.05 7.42 -11.01
CA GLU A 202 3.47 7.79 -12.29
C GLU A 202 2.32 8.78 -12.06
N LEU A 203 2.53 10.04 -12.44
CA LEU A 203 1.49 11.06 -12.31
C LEU A 203 0.44 10.96 -13.42
N ILE A 204 -0.82 10.79 -13.01
CA ILE A 204 -1.98 10.71 -13.91
C ILE A 204 -2.87 11.92 -13.66
N VAL A 205 -3.03 12.79 -14.66
CA VAL A 205 -3.90 13.96 -14.56
C VAL A 205 -5.33 13.58 -14.94
N CYS A 206 -6.25 13.74 -14.00
CA CYS A 206 -7.68 13.54 -14.18
C CYS A 206 -8.37 14.90 -14.18
N SER A 207 -8.79 15.36 -15.36
CA SER A 207 -9.51 16.64 -15.51
C SER A 207 -11.02 16.43 -15.36
N PHE A 208 -11.62 17.17 -14.45
CA PHE A 208 -13.05 17.16 -14.18
C PHE A 208 -13.71 18.37 -14.85
N THR A 209 -14.72 18.11 -15.66
CA THR A 209 -15.49 19.15 -16.34
C THR A 209 -16.97 18.79 -16.23
N PRO A 210 -17.82 19.70 -15.71
CA PRO A 210 -19.25 19.45 -15.70
C PRO A 210 -19.76 19.36 -17.14
N ILE A 211 -20.65 18.41 -17.39
CA ILE A 211 -21.39 18.38 -18.66
C ILE A 211 -22.39 19.53 -18.57
N ALA A 212 -22.29 20.50 -19.49
CA ALA A 212 -23.28 21.57 -19.61
C ALA A 212 -24.68 20.95 -19.78
N GLN A 213 -25.63 21.35 -18.94
CA GLN A 213 -27.03 20.96 -19.03
C GLN A 213 -27.75 21.79 -20.10
#